data_AF-A0A382HTN8-F1
#
_entry.id   AF-A0A382HTN8-F1
#
_cell.length_a   1.000
_cell.length_b   1.000
_cell.length_c   1.000
_cell.angle_alpha   90.00
_cell.angle_beta   90.00
_cell.angle_gamma   90.00
#
_symmetry.space_group_name_H-M   'P 1'
#
loop_
_entity.id
_entity.type
_entity.pdbx_description
1 polymer ?
#
loop_
_entity_poly.entity_id
_entity_poly.type
_entity_poly.pdbx_seq_one_letter_code
_entity_poly.pdbx_strand_id
1 'polypeptide(L)'
;MSKMTPKQKEMYFRLSYDYWMDWKTKPEDQRTQLERLGCYVNMFSMMENRIRVFYWTASFYEQFASVLDPKTDIWKNISREKYESYSDDPYPPNTPTNSLKLQIDTLKIRHLISNSEHKELNFLIDFGNTITHQSTFQMDKITDEHIDKLLSCFRYIDKKLKSRRSFYLRREKQVQQKVNRGGKHTIKGN
;
A
#
# COMPACT_ATOMS: atom_id res chain seq x y z
N MET A 1 -11.08 -16.50 -5.72
CA MET A 1 -10.38 -16.56 -4.42
C MET A 1 -11.20 -15.82 -3.38
N SER A 2 -11.34 -16.35 -2.16
CA SER A 2 -12.08 -15.69 -1.07
C SER A 2 -11.32 -14.45 -0.58
N LYS A 3 -12.02 -13.34 -0.32
CA LYS A 3 -11.42 -12.08 0.16
C LYS A 3 -10.87 -12.26 1.58
N MET A 4 -9.62 -11.83 1.84
CA MET A 4 -9.08 -11.79 3.20
C MET A 4 -9.74 -10.69 4.04
N THR A 5 -10.23 -11.05 5.22
CA THR A 5 -10.73 -10.12 6.23
C THR A 5 -9.60 -9.22 6.78
N PRO A 6 -9.92 -8.03 7.36
CA PRO A 6 -8.93 -7.18 8.00
C PRO A 6 -8.08 -7.91 9.07
N LYS A 7 -8.70 -8.81 9.84
CA LYS A 7 -8.00 -9.63 10.85
C LYS A 7 -7.01 -10.61 10.22
N GLN A 8 -7.35 -11.19 9.06
CA GLN A 8 -6.43 -12.05 8.31
C GLN A 8 -5.28 -11.26 7.70
N LYS A 9 -5.52 -10.04 7.20
CA LYS A 9 -4.46 -9.14 6.70
C LYS A 9 -3.47 -8.75 7.81
N GLU A 10 -3.97 -8.44 9.01
CA GLU A 10 -3.12 -8.16 10.18
C GLU A 10 -2.33 -9.39 10.63
N MET A 11 -2.96 -10.57 10.62
CA MET A 11 -2.31 -11.84 10.92
C MET A 11 -1.20 -12.16 9.92
N TYR A 12 -1.37 -11.83 8.64
CA TYR A 12 -0.34 -12.02 7.61
C TYR A 12 0.92 -11.19 7.87
N PHE A 13 0.76 -9.93 8.30
CA PHE A 13 1.89 -9.10 8.72
C PHE A 13 2.63 -9.68 9.93
N ARG A 14 1.86 -10.08 10.95
CA ARG A 14 2.42 -10.69 12.13
C ARG A 14 3.18 -11.99 11.81
N LEU A 15 2.61 -12.86 10.99
CA LEU A 15 3.25 -14.11 10.56
C LEU A 15 4.54 -13.85 9.80
N SER A 16 4.56 -12.87 8.89
CA SER A 16 5.76 -12.51 8.15
C SER A 16 6.84 -11.94 9.08
N TYR A 17 6.45 -11.11 10.04
CA TYR A 17 7.36 -10.55 11.05
C TYR A 17 7.93 -11.64 11.95
N ASP A 18 7.08 -12.52 12.46
CA ASP A 18 7.47 -13.63 13.33
C ASP A 18 8.42 -14.58 12.57
N TYR A 19 8.16 -14.82 11.28
CA TYR A 19 9.05 -15.61 10.41
C TYR A 19 10.42 -14.94 10.21
N TRP A 20 10.46 -13.62 10.02
CA TRP A 20 11.72 -12.88 9.94
C TRP A 20 12.50 -12.94 11.26
N MET A 21 11.82 -12.73 12.40
CA MET A 21 12.44 -12.80 13.72
C MET A 21 12.98 -14.20 14.01
N ASP A 22 12.21 -15.25 13.70
CA ASP A 22 12.65 -16.64 13.83
C ASP A 22 13.92 -16.88 13.01
N TRP A 23 13.89 -16.57 11.71
CA TRP A 23 15.04 -16.74 10.82
C TRP A 23 16.29 -15.98 11.31
N LYS A 24 16.12 -14.74 11.81
CA LYS A 24 17.22 -13.90 12.32
C LYS A 24 17.81 -14.43 13.63
N THR A 25 17.10 -15.28 14.35
CA THR A 25 17.58 -15.92 15.59
C THR A 25 18.13 -17.33 15.40
N LYS A 26 17.98 -17.93 14.20
CA LYS A 26 18.56 -19.23 13.88
C LYS A 26 20.10 -19.19 13.97
N PRO A 27 20.76 -20.29 14.34
CA PRO A 27 22.19 -20.48 14.13
C PRO A 27 22.59 -20.21 12.67
N GLU A 28 23.78 -19.65 12.43
CA GLU A 28 24.22 -19.20 11.11
C GLU A 28 24.26 -20.34 10.07
N ASP A 29 24.64 -21.54 10.51
CA ASP A 29 24.67 -22.78 9.73
C ASP A 29 23.28 -23.27 9.29
N GLN A 30 22.23 -22.80 9.97
CA GLN A 30 20.83 -23.14 9.67
C GLN A 30 20.11 -22.08 8.84
N ARG A 31 20.76 -20.94 8.55
CA ARG A 31 20.17 -19.85 7.77
C ARG A 31 20.39 -20.07 6.28
N THR A 32 19.32 -20.30 5.55
CA THR A 32 19.42 -20.40 4.08
C THR A 32 19.15 -19.05 3.41
N GLN A 33 19.84 -18.80 2.28
CA GLN A 33 19.60 -17.64 1.43
C GLN A 33 18.18 -17.67 0.81
N LEU A 34 17.66 -18.87 0.55
CA LEU A 34 16.30 -19.06 0.01
C LEU A 34 15.22 -18.61 1.00
N GLU A 35 15.34 -18.98 2.28
CA GLU A 35 14.41 -18.49 3.31
C GLU A 35 14.51 -16.97 3.50
N ARG A 36 15.72 -16.40 3.37
CA ARG A 36 15.92 -14.94 3.40
C ARG A 36 15.23 -14.24 2.24
N LEU A 37 15.35 -14.80 1.03
CA LEU A 37 14.60 -14.32 -0.14
C LEU A 37 13.09 -14.41 0.12
N GLY A 38 12.60 -15.50 0.69
CA GLY A 38 11.21 -15.66 1.09
C GLY A 38 10.74 -14.57 2.07
N CYS A 39 11.54 -14.28 3.11
CA CYS A 39 11.29 -13.18 4.04
C CYS A 39 11.20 -11.84 3.31
N TYR A 40 12.17 -11.56 2.45
CA TYR A 40 12.22 -10.31 1.67
C TYR A 40 10.99 -10.14 0.78
N VAL A 41 10.64 -11.15 -0.02
CA VAL A 41 9.49 -11.09 -0.95
C VAL A 41 8.18 -10.87 -0.18
N ASN A 42 7.98 -11.59 0.92
CA ASN A 42 6.79 -11.41 1.77
C ASN A 42 6.71 -9.99 2.34
N MET A 43 7.81 -9.49 2.91
CA MET A 43 7.88 -8.14 3.46
C MET A 43 7.69 -7.05 2.40
N PHE A 44 8.31 -7.24 1.24
CA PHE A 44 8.21 -6.32 0.11
C PHE A 44 6.76 -6.20 -0.35
N SER A 45 6.09 -7.32 -0.61
CA SER A 45 4.67 -7.33 -1.02
C SER A 45 3.75 -6.65 0.00
N MET A 46 4.01 -6.83 1.30
CA MET A 46 3.23 -6.14 2.34
C MET A 46 3.47 -4.64 2.38
N MET A 47 4.73 -4.21 2.26
CA MET A 47 5.07 -2.80 2.18
C MET A 47 4.41 -2.15 0.95
N GLU A 48 4.52 -2.77 -0.22
CA GLU A 48 3.86 -2.29 -1.45
C GLU A 48 2.36 -2.14 -1.26
N ASN A 49 1.70 -3.18 -0.75
CA ASN A 49 0.28 -3.15 -0.43
C ASN A 49 -0.06 -1.98 0.51
N ARG A 50 0.71 -1.79 1.59
CA ARG A 50 0.43 -0.73 2.57
C ARG A 50 0.52 0.66 1.94
N ILE A 51 1.48 0.87 1.02
CA ILE A 51 1.61 2.11 0.24
C ILE A 51 0.39 2.32 -0.64
N ARG A 52 -0.08 1.29 -1.35
CA ARG A 52 -1.27 1.37 -2.21
C ARG A 52 -2.52 1.73 -1.41
N VAL A 53 -2.74 1.05 -0.28
CA VAL A 53 -3.84 1.37 0.64
C VAL A 53 -3.73 2.82 1.12
N PHE A 54 -2.53 3.28 1.45
CA PHE A 54 -2.35 4.68 1.86
C PHE A 54 -2.71 5.65 0.76
N TYR A 55 -2.18 5.43 -0.44
CA TYR A 55 -2.47 6.26 -1.61
C TYR A 55 -3.96 6.33 -1.92
N TRP A 56 -4.66 5.20 -2.03
CA TRP A 56 -6.08 5.20 -2.38
C TRP A 56 -6.95 5.80 -1.28
N THR A 57 -6.63 5.53 -0.01
CA THR A 57 -7.34 6.13 1.12
C THR A 57 -7.16 7.65 1.14
N ALA A 58 -5.94 8.13 0.97
CA ALA A 58 -5.67 9.57 0.92
C ALA A 58 -6.35 10.21 -0.30
N SER A 59 -6.27 9.59 -1.48
CA SER A 59 -6.92 10.05 -2.71
C SER A 59 -8.41 10.26 -2.52
N PHE A 60 -9.09 9.28 -1.90
CA PHE A 60 -10.53 9.33 -1.68
C PHE A 60 -10.92 10.39 -0.63
N TYR A 61 -10.27 10.41 0.54
CA TYR A 61 -10.71 11.32 1.61
C TYR A 61 -10.19 12.76 1.48
N GLU A 62 -9.03 12.95 0.84
CA GLU A 62 -8.45 14.27 0.56
C GLU A 62 -8.81 14.81 -0.83
N GLN A 63 -9.54 14.02 -1.62
CA GLN A 63 -10.18 14.44 -2.87
C GLN A 63 -9.22 15.06 -3.89
N PHE A 64 -8.12 14.35 -4.19
CA PHE A 64 -7.20 14.73 -5.27
C PHE A 64 -7.31 13.79 -6.47
N ALA A 65 -6.91 14.32 -7.63
CA ALA A 65 -6.96 13.59 -8.89
C ALA A 65 -5.96 12.43 -8.86
N SER A 66 -6.46 11.20 -9.01
CA SER A 66 -5.69 9.98 -8.72
C SER A 66 -5.97 8.82 -9.69
N VAL A 67 -6.94 8.99 -10.59
CA VAL A 67 -7.33 8.01 -11.61
C VAL A 67 -7.38 8.72 -12.97
N LEU A 68 -6.62 8.22 -13.94
CA LEU A 68 -6.67 8.69 -15.31
C LEU A 68 -7.94 8.17 -16.00
N ASP A 69 -8.70 9.06 -16.64
CA ASP A 69 -9.81 8.67 -17.49
C ASP A 69 -9.28 8.26 -18.88
N PRO A 70 -9.42 6.99 -19.29
CA PRO A 70 -8.83 6.49 -20.53
C PRO A 70 -9.44 7.09 -21.80
N LYS A 71 -10.63 7.73 -21.71
CA LYS A 71 -11.29 8.34 -22.86
C LYS A 71 -10.88 9.79 -23.08
N THR A 72 -10.52 10.48 -22.00
CA THR A 72 -10.26 11.93 -22.03
C THR A 72 -8.82 12.30 -21.69
N ASP A 73 -8.03 11.34 -21.20
CA ASP A 73 -6.68 11.53 -20.68
C ASP A 73 -6.60 12.58 -19.55
N ILE A 74 -7.72 12.80 -18.85
CA ILE A 74 -7.82 13.74 -17.73
C ILE A 74 -7.77 12.95 -16.42
N TRP A 75 -6.94 13.41 -15.50
CA TRP A 75 -6.90 12.90 -14.13
C TRP A 75 -8.14 13.35 -13.35
N LYS A 76 -8.84 12.37 -12.75
CA LYS A 76 -10.06 12.57 -11.95
C LYS A 76 -9.89 12.04 -10.53
N ASN A 77 -10.72 12.53 -9.63
CA ASN A 77 -10.83 11.98 -8.29
C ASN A 77 -11.37 10.53 -8.37
N ILE A 78 -10.88 9.67 -7.48
CA ILE A 78 -11.37 8.30 -7.37
C ILE A 78 -12.82 8.26 -6.88
N SER A 79 -13.65 7.40 -7.50
CA SER A 79 -15.02 7.15 -7.04
C SER A 79 -15.04 6.24 -5.81
N ARG A 80 -16.15 6.24 -5.06
CA ARG A 80 -16.32 5.35 -3.89
C ARG A 80 -16.18 3.88 -4.27
N GLU A 81 -16.84 3.45 -5.33
CA GLU A 81 -16.80 2.08 -5.84
C GLU A 81 -15.35 1.62 -6.14
N LYS A 82 -14.57 2.49 -6.81
CA LYS A 82 -13.17 2.20 -7.11
C LYS A 82 -12.32 2.21 -5.84
N TYR A 83 -12.55 3.13 -4.92
CA TYR A 83 -11.86 3.17 -3.64
C TYR A 83 -12.09 1.89 -2.83
N GLU A 84 -13.35 1.47 -2.69
CA GLU A 84 -13.71 0.25 -1.96
C GLU A 84 -13.05 -0.98 -2.61
N SER A 85 -13.10 -1.07 -3.94
CA SER A 85 -12.42 -2.12 -4.71
C SER A 85 -10.90 -2.15 -4.47
N TYR A 86 -10.21 -1.01 -4.58
CA TYR A 86 -8.75 -0.94 -4.45
C TYR A 86 -8.24 -1.00 -3.01
N SER A 87 -9.08 -0.63 -2.03
CA SER A 87 -8.75 -0.78 -0.61
C SER A 87 -8.92 -2.23 -0.13
N ASP A 88 -9.86 -2.95 -0.72
CA ASP A 88 -10.10 -4.37 -0.46
C ASP A 88 -9.07 -5.24 -1.19
N ASP A 89 -8.83 -4.96 -2.46
CA ASP A 89 -7.87 -5.63 -3.33
C ASP A 89 -6.84 -4.61 -3.85
N PRO A 90 -5.68 -4.51 -3.17
CA PRO A 90 -4.62 -3.57 -3.52
C PRO A 90 -3.88 -3.96 -4.80
N TYR A 91 -4.05 -5.19 -5.30
CA TYR A 91 -3.49 -5.68 -6.56
C TYR A 91 -4.60 -6.06 -7.53
N PRO A 92 -5.42 -5.10 -8.00
CA PRO A 92 -6.44 -5.42 -8.97
C PRO A 92 -5.75 -5.94 -10.26
N PRO A 93 -6.34 -6.94 -10.93
CA PRO A 93 -5.83 -7.43 -12.21
C PRO A 93 -5.71 -6.25 -13.17
N ASN A 94 -4.56 -6.14 -13.84
CA ASN A 94 -4.15 -5.05 -14.74
C ASN A 94 -3.63 -3.76 -14.08
N THR A 95 -3.20 -3.80 -12.82
CA THR A 95 -2.46 -2.66 -12.24
C THR A 95 -1.12 -2.47 -12.96
N PRO A 96 -0.85 -1.30 -13.58
CA PRO A 96 0.45 -1.08 -14.24
C PRO A 96 1.60 -1.14 -13.23
N THR A 97 2.70 -1.81 -13.59
CA THR A 97 3.90 -2.00 -12.73
C THR A 97 4.50 -0.66 -12.28
N ASN A 98 4.43 0.38 -13.13
CA ASN A 98 4.92 1.74 -12.82
C ASN A 98 4.00 2.56 -11.90
N SER A 99 2.87 1.99 -11.46
CA SER A 99 1.92 2.70 -10.59
C SER A 99 2.51 3.05 -9.22
N LEU A 100 3.38 2.21 -8.63
CA LEU A 100 3.79 2.40 -7.24
C LEU A 100 4.72 3.61 -7.05
N LYS A 101 5.68 3.81 -7.96
CA LYS A 101 6.53 5.01 -7.98
C LYS A 101 5.70 6.29 -8.12
N LEU A 102 4.77 6.30 -9.08
CA LEU A 102 3.87 7.45 -9.28
C LEU A 102 3.01 7.74 -8.04
N GLN A 103 2.55 6.69 -7.36
CA GLN A 103 1.82 6.85 -6.10
C GLN A 103 2.68 7.48 -5.01
N ILE A 104 3.93 7.05 -4.87
CA ILE A 104 4.89 7.60 -3.89
C ILE A 104 5.24 9.06 -4.22
N ASP A 105 5.46 9.38 -5.49
CA ASP A 105 5.69 10.75 -5.95
C ASP A 105 4.49 11.63 -5.62
N THR A 106 3.27 11.12 -5.85
CA THR A 106 2.04 11.84 -5.50
C THR A 106 1.92 12.03 -4.00
N LEU A 107 2.17 10.99 -3.18
CA LEU A 107 2.16 11.09 -1.72
C LEU A 107 3.15 12.16 -1.22
N LYS A 108 4.32 12.29 -1.87
CA LYS A 108 5.32 13.32 -1.56
C LYS A 108 4.82 14.72 -1.95
N ILE A 109 4.33 14.89 -3.18
CA ILE A 109 3.80 16.17 -3.68
C ILE A 109 2.66 16.68 -2.79
N ARG A 110 1.84 15.76 -2.27
CA ARG A 110 0.73 16.06 -1.34
C ARG A 110 1.19 16.24 0.12
N HIS A 111 2.50 16.21 0.39
CA HIS A 111 3.09 16.31 1.73
C HIS A 111 2.57 15.26 2.72
N LEU A 112 2.19 14.08 2.22
CA LEU A 112 1.73 12.96 3.02
C LEU A 112 2.91 12.13 3.54
N ILE A 113 4.01 12.12 2.80
CA ILE A 113 5.31 11.59 3.18
C ILE A 113 6.39 12.67 3.07
N SER A 114 7.48 12.52 3.82
CA SER A 114 8.64 13.41 3.81
C SER A 114 9.58 13.12 2.63
N ASN A 115 10.55 14.01 2.42
CA ASN A 115 11.60 13.78 1.41
C ASN A 115 12.49 12.58 1.75
N SER A 116 12.76 12.31 3.03
CA SER A 116 13.57 11.16 3.44
C SER A 116 12.82 9.86 3.18
N GLU A 117 11.54 9.80 3.58
CA GLU A 117 10.65 8.66 3.33
C GLU A 117 10.51 8.39 1.82
N HIS A 118 10.32 9.45 1.03
CA HIS A 118 10.25 9.35 -0.44
C HIS A 118 11.51 8.69 -1.06
N LYS A 119 12.69 9.10 -0.62
CA LYS A 119 13.96 8.52 -1.10
C LYS A 119 14.10 7.06 -0.70
N GLU A 120 13.76 6.73 0.55
CA GLU A 120 13.87 5.38 1.09
C GLU A 120 12.92 4.40 0.38
N LEU A 121 11.66 4.79 0.16
CA LEU A 121 10.68 3.97 -0.56
C LEU A 121 11.10 3.70 -2.01
N ASN A 122 11.58 4.73 -2.72
CA ASN A 122 12.03 4.56 -4.11
C ASN A 122 13.25 3.65 -4.20
N PHE A 123 14.22 3.80 -3.30
CA PHE A 123 15.36 2.89 -3.21
C PHE A 123 14.91 1.43 -3.04
N LEU A 124 13.98 1.17 -2.12
CA LEU A 124 13.50 -0.19 -1.87
C LEU A 124 12.70 -0.75 -3.05
N ILE A 125 11.91 0.07 -3.74
CA ILE A 125 11.18 -0.35 -4.95
C ILE A 125 12.14 -0.66 -6.09
N ASP A 126 13.16 0.17 -6.30
CA ASP A 126 14.17 -0.07 -7.32
C ASP A 126 14.96 -1.34 -7.03
N PHE A 127 15.33 -1.54 -5.76
CA PHE A 127 15.98 -2.77 -5.33
C PHE A 127 15.04 -3.97 -5.51
N GLY A 128 13.78 -3.89 -5.06
CA GLY A 128 12.78 -4.95 -5.21
C GLY A 128 12.49 -5.33 -6.65
N ASN A 129 12.34 -4.36 -7.56
CA ASN A 129 12.18 -4.62 -8.99
C ASN A 129 13.42 -5.30 -9.57
N THR A 130 14.62 -4.83 -9.20
CA THR A 130 15.89 -5.45 -9.63
C THR A 130 15.96 -6.91 -9.17
N ILE A 131 15.62 -7.17 -7.91
CA ILE A 131 15.55 -8.52 -7.36
C ILE A 131 14.53 -9.36 -8.12
N THR A 132 13.27 -8.95 -8.24
CA THR A 132 12.21 -9.73 -8.92
C THR A 132 12.57 -10.13 -10.36
N HIS A 133 13.36 -9.31 -11.06
CA HIS A 133 13.80 -9.59 -12.44
C HIS A 133 15.10 -10.40 -12.55
N GLN A 134 15.92 -10.50 -11.49
CA GLN A 134 17.25 -11.13 -11.52
C GLN A 134 17.43 -12.28 -10.49
N SER A 135 16.42 -12.54 -9.64
CA SER A 135 16.58 -13.21 -8.34
C SER A 135 16.84 -14.71 -8.36
N THR A 136 16.58 -15.46 -9.42
CA THR A 136 16.93 -16.89 -9.41
C THR A 136 18.45 -17.10 -9.31
N PHE A 137 19.26 -16.05 -9.58
CA PHE A 137 20.71 -16.15 -9.69
C PHE A 137 21.53 -15.28 -8.72
N GLN A 138 20.91 -14.44 -7.88
CA GLN A 138 21.62 -13.45 -7.02
C GLN A 138 21.00 -13.30 -5.62
N MET A 139 20.70 -14.42 -4.95
CA MET A 139 20.08 -14.45 -3.63
C MET A 139 20.97 -13.85 -2.52
N ASP A 140 22.28 -13.86 -2.73
CA ASP A 140 23.31 -13.31 -1.84
C ASP A 140 23.24 -11.77 -1.70
N LYS A 141 22.63 -11.07 -2.66
CA LYS A 141 22.47 -9.61 -2.63
C LYS A 141 21.44 -9.13 -1.60
N ILE A 142 20.57 -10.01 -1.12
CA ILE A 142 19.58 -9.68 -0.10
C ILE A 142 20.23 -9.79 1.28
N THR A 143 20.35 -8.66 1.95
CA THR A 143 20.88 -8.56 3.31
C THR A 143 19.76 -8.39 4.33
N ASP A 144 20.07 -8.68 5.58
CA ASP A 144 19.18 -8.46 6.71
C ASP A 144 18.75 -6.98 6.80
N GLU A 145 19.65 -6.04 6.47
CA GLU A 145 19.37 -4.61 6.42
C GLU A 145 18.26 -4.25 5.43
N HIS A 146 18.18 -4.93 4.27
CA HIS A 146 17.11 -4.70 3.32
C HIS A 146 15.75 -5.09 3.91
N ILE A 147 15.69 -6.21 4.62
CA ILE A 147 14.45 -6.68 5.26
C ILE A 147 14.05 -5.78 6.43
N ASP A 148 15.02 -5.36 7.26
CA ASP A 148 14.79 -4.43 8.36
C ASP A 148 14.31 -3.05 7.86
N LYS A 149 14.84 -2.56 6.73
CA LYS A 149 14.36 -1.34 6.05
C LYS A 149 12.92 -1.49 5.55
N LEU A 150 12.55 -2.63 4.95
CA LEU A 150 11.16 -2.89 4.53
C LEU A 150 10.20 -2.83 5.72
N LEU A 151 10.59 -3.43 6.85
CA LEU A 151 9.80 -3.40 8.08
C LEU A 151 9.65 -1.97 8.63
N SER A 152 10.73 -1.20 8.65
CA SER A 152 10.69 0.22 9.03
C SER A 152 9.71 0.99 8.13
N CYS A 153 9.80 0.78 6.82
CA CYS A 153 8.93 1.39 5.82
C CYS A 153 7.46 1.07 6.02
N PHE A 154 7.16 -0.20 6.19
CA PHE A 154 5.80 -0.63 6.51
C PHE A 154 5.27 0.07 7.77
N ARG A 155 6.06 0.10 8.85
CA ARG A 155 5.65 0.67 10.14
C ARG A 155 5.34 2.16 10.06
N TYR A 156 6.16 2.96 9.38
CA TYR A 156 5.87 4.39 9.28
C TYR A 156 4.70 4.69 8.35
N ILE A 157 4.52 3.96 7.25
CA ILE A 157 3.33 4.11 6.39
C ILE A 157 2.07 3.74 7.19
N ASP A 158 2.11 2.62 7.93
CA ASP A 158 1.01 2.20 8.79
C ASP A 158 0.67 3.25 9.86
N LYS A 159 1.70 3.84 10.49
CA LYS A 159 1.53 4.92 11.47
C LYS A 159 0.86 6.15 10.86
N LYS A 160 1.23 6.54 9.64
CA LYS A 160 0.60 7.68 8.93
C LYS A 160 -0.85 7.40 8.54
N LEU A 161 -1.14 6.19 8.09
CA LEU A 161 -2.52 5.76 7.85
C LEU A 161 -3.37 5.84 9.12
N LYS A 162 -2.83 5.33 10.23
CA LYS A 162 -3.50 5.35 11.54
C LYS A 162 -3.68 6.77 12.09
N SER A 163 -2.68 7.64 11.98
CA SER A 163 -2.78 9.03 12.49
C SER A 163 -3.84 9.85 11.76
N ARG A 164 -4.10 9.54 10.48
CA ARG A 164 -5.13 10.21 9.67
C ARG A 164 -6.53 9.60 9.83
N ARG A 165 -6.68 8.48 10.54
CA ARG A 165 -7.96 7.78 10.71
C ARG A 165 -9.09 8.69 11.20
N SER A 166 -8.84 9.52 12.20
CA SER A 166 -9.86 10.44 12.75
C SER A 166 -10.29 11.51 11.74
N PHE A 167 -9.39 11.96 10.88
CA PHE A 167 -9.72 12.87 9.78
C PHE A 167 -10.59 12.15 8.73
N TYR A 168 -10.21 10.93 8.32
CA TYR A 168 -10.97 10.12 7.37
C TYR A 168 -12.36 9.75 7.88
N LEU A 169 -12.51 9.37 9.15
CA LEU A 169 -13.82 9.10 9.76
C LEU A 169 -14.74 10.33 9.77
N ARG A 170 -14.19 11.53 9.98
CA ARG A 170 -14.96 12.78 9.89
C ARG A 170 -15.42 13.06 8.47
N ARG A 171 -14.53 12.85 7.49
CA ARG A 171 -14.87 12.98 6.06
C ARG A 171 -15.92 11.96 5.64
N GLU A 172 -15.84 10.73 6.12
CA GLU A 172 -16.82 9.68 5.81
C GLU A 172 -18.23 10.07 6.26
N LYS A 173 -18.37 10.62 7.47
CA LYS A 173 -19.66 11.16 7.95
C LYS A 173 -20.20 12.26 7.04
N GLN A 174 -19.34 13.15 6.54
CA GLN A 174 -19.74 14.23 5.63
C GLN A 174 -20.19 13.68 4.26
N VAL A 175 -19.48 12.67 3.73
CA VAL A 175 -19.84 12.00 2.48
C VAL A 175 -21.20 11.32 2.61
N GLN A 176 -21.43 10.58 3.70
CA GLN A 176 -22.71 9.90 3.95
C GLN A 176 -23.87 10.90 4.12
N GLN A 177 -23.65 12.01 4.82
CA GLN A 177 -24.67 13.06 4.97
C GLN A 177 -25.04 13.71 3.64
N LYS A 178 -24.08 13.91 2.73
CA LYS A 178 -24.35 14.43 1.38
C LYS A 178 -25.18 13.45 0.54
N VAL A 179 -24.86 12.16 0.58
CA VAL A 179 -25.65 11.11 -0.10
C VAL A 179 -27.08 11.09 0.42
N ASN A 180 -27.26 11.11 1.75
CA ASN A 180 -28.58 11.08 2.38
C ASN A 180 -29.42 12.35 2.11
N ARG A 181 -28.78 13.49 1.84
CA ARG A 181 -29.46 14.75 1.46
C ARG A 181 -29.78 14.80 -0.04
N GLY A 182 -28.90 14.28 -0.89
CA GLY A 182 -29.13 14.19 -2.35
C GLY A 182 -30.22 13.18 -2.74
N GLY A 183 -30.43 12.13 -1.93
CA GLY A 183 -31.51 11.16 -2.14
C GLY A 183 -32.91 11.59 -1.64
N LYS A 184 -33.04 12.77 -1.02
CA LYS A 184 -34.34 13.30 -0.52
C LYS A 184 -35.01 14.31 -1.45
N HIS A 185 -34.45 14.57 -2.63
CA HIS A 185 -35.03 15.50 -3.62
C HIS A 185 -35.51 14.80 -4.90
N THR A 186 -36.19 13.66 -4.75
CA THR A 186 -37.06 13.14 -5.80
C THR A 186 -38.39 12.75 -5.18
N ILE A 187 -39.46 13.23 -5.82
CA ILE A 187 -40.89 13.03 -5.54
C ILE A 187 -41.52 14.05 -4.57
N LYS A 188 -41.91 15.20 -5.12
CA LYS A 188 -43.33 15.58 -5.15
C LYS A 188 -43.67 16.00 -6.58
N GLY A 189 -44.38 15.11 -7.27
CA GLY A 189 -44.99 15.42 -8.56
C GLY A 189 -46.13 16.43 -8.37
N ASN A 190 -46.23 17.33 -9.34
CA ASN A 190 -47.47 18.05 -9.63
C ASN A 190 -48.33 17.20 -10.55
#